data_AF-X0ZAG1-F1
#
_entry.id   AF-X0ZAG1-F1
#
_cell.length_a   1.000
_cell.length_b   1.000
_cell.length_c   1.000
_cell.angle_alpha   90.00
_cell.angle_beta   90.00
_cell.angle_gamma   90.00
#
_symmetry.space_group_name_H-M   'P 1'
#
loop_
_entity.id
_entity.type
_entity.pdbx_description
1 polymer ?
#
loop_
_entity_poly.entity_id
_entity_poly.type
_entity_poly.pdbx_seq_one_letter_code
_entity_poly.pdbx_strand_id
1 'polypeptide(L)' 'MLKEIAIKTNTQTQILDITAQVQKVVSESGIAEGLCCVFIPHTTAGVTINENADPSVKQDIVMELNKVIPFDDNYSH' A
#
# COMPACT_ATOMS: atom_id res chain seq x y z
N MET A 1 -15.94 -7.99 -10.61
CA MET A 1 -16.48 -7.61 -9.30
C MET A 1 -15.65 -6.45 -8.78
N LEU A 2 -16.29 -5.38 -8.28
CA LEU A 2 -15.57 -4.27 -7.65
C LEU A 2 -15.86 -4.31 -6.15
N LYS A 3 -14.81 -4.20 -5.33
CA LYS A 3 -14.87 -4.20 -3.87
C LYS A 3 -14.02 -3.07 -3.35
N GLU A 4 -14.55 -2.34 -2.39
CA GLU A 4 -13.84 -1.26 -1.72
C GLU A 4 -13.35 -1.74 -0.36
N ILE A 5 -12.11 -1.40 -0.03
CA ILE A 5 -11.49 -1.68 1.26
C ILE A 5 -11.03 -0.35 1.83
N ALA A 6 -11.59 0.06 2.98
CA ALA A 6 -11.14 1.24 3.67
C ALA A 6 -9.86 0.95 4.46
N ILE A 7 -8.80 1.73 4.20
CA ILE A 7 -7.52 1.63 4.91
C ILE A 7 -7.30 2.91 5.71
N LYS A 8 -7.09 2.77 7.02
CA LYS A 8 -6.76 3.88 7.90
C LYS A 8 -5.25 3.96 8.10
N THR A 9 -4.66 5.10 7.74
CA THR A 9 -3.27 5.44 8.06
C THR A 9 -3.20 6.26 9.35
N ASN A 10 -2.06 6.22 10.04
CA ASN A 10 -1.85 6.93 11.31
C ASN A 10 -0.61 7.84 11.31
N THR A 11 0.23 7.76 10.28
CA THR A 11 1.43 8.58 10.11
C THR A 11 1.49 9.14 8.69
N GLN A 12 2.31 10.18 8.47
CA GLN A 12 2.42 10.86 7.18
C GLN A 12 2.91 9.94 6.05
N THR A 13 3.99 9.18 6.30
CA THR A 13 4.44 8.07 5.44
C THR A 13 4.25 6.77 6.21
N GLN A 14 3.57 5.80 5.61
CA GLN A 14 3.30 4.50 6.22
C GLN A 14 3.21 3.41 5.17
N ILE A 15 3.80 2.25 5.43
CA ILE A 15 3.55 1.02 4.66
C ILE A 15 2.66 0.12 5.50
N LEU A 16 1.49 -0.21 4.96
CA LEU A 16 0.51 -1.11 5.56
C LEU A 16 0.40 -2.38 4.72
N ASP A 17 0.46 -3.52 5.37
CA ASP A 17 0.16 -4.79 4.73
C ASP A 17 -1.37 -4.95 4.60
N ILE A 18 -1.84 -5.09 3.37
CA ILE A 18 -3.26 -5.28 3.02
C ILE A 18 -3.56 -6.68 2.47
N THR A 19 -2.58 -7.60 2.54
CA THR A 19 -2.66 -8.94 1.93
C THR A 19 -3.88 -9.71 2.43
N ALA A 20 -4.15 -9.68 3.74
CA ALA A 20 -5.29 -10.37 4.32
C ALA A 20 -6.64 -9.84 3.82
N GLN A 21 -6.75 -8.53 3.65
CA GLN A 21 -7.96 -7.86 3.15
C GLN A 21 -8.19 -8.19 1.67
N VAL A 22 -7.13 -8.18 0.86
CA VAL A 22 -7.20 -8.59 -0.56
C VAL A 22 -7.54 -10.07 -0.67
N GLN A 23 -6.90 -10.94 0.11
CA GLN A 23 -7.17 -12.38 0.11
C GLN A 23 -8.61 -12.70 0.51
N LYS A 24 -9.16 -11.97 1.48
CA LYS A 24 -10.59 -12.07 1.84
C LYS A 24 -11.48 -11.75 0.65
N VAL A 25 -11.23 -10.64 -0.06
CA VAL A 25 -11.99 -10.26 -1.27
C VAL A 25 -11.89 -11.32 -2.38
N VAL A 26 -10.69 -11.84 -2.63
CA VAL A 26 -10.49 -12.91 -3.63
C VAL A 26 -11.25 -14.17 -3.23
N SER A 27 -11.19 -14.56 -1.96
CA SER A 27 -11.88 -15.76 -1.46
C SER A 27 -13.41 -15.62 -1.55
N GLU A 28 -13.96 -14.44 -1.21
CA GLU A 28 -15.38 -14.13 -1.34
C GLU A 28 -15.87 -14.07 -2.80
N SER A 29 -14.96 -13.88 -3.76
CA SER A 29 -15.33 -13.81 -5.18
C SER A 29 -15.70 -15.16 -5.79
N GLY A 30 -15.23 -16.27 -5.20
CA GLY A 30 -15.40 -17.63 -5.73
C GLY A 30 -14.70 -17.89 -7.08
N ILE A 31 -13.86 -16.96 -7.55
CA ILE A 31 -13.12 -17.10 -8.81
C ILE A 31 -11.93 -18.03 -8.59
N ALA A 32 -11.87 -19.15 -9.31
CA ALA A 32 -10.76 -20.10 -9.24
C ALA A 32 -9.52 -19.62 -10.01
N GLU A 33 -9.71 -19.00 -11.18
CA GLU A 33 -8.64 -18.50 -12.04
C GLU A 33 -9.04 -17.16 -12.64
N GLY A 34 -8.13 -16.18 -12.60
CA GLY A 34 -8.39 -14.84 -13.11
C GLY A 34 -7.35 -13.82 -12.65
N LEU A 35 -7.70 -12.53 -12.80
CA LEU A 35 -6.86 -11.40 -12.41
C LEU A 35 -7.48 -10.65 -11.23
N CYS A 36 -6.68 -10.38 -10.19
CA CYS A 36 -7.02 -9.44 -9.13
C CYS A 36 -6.30 -8.11 -9.38
N CYS A 37 -7.06 -7.06 -9.70
CA CYS A 37 -6.52 -5.71 -9.85
C CYS A 37 -6.74 -4.92 -8.56
N VAL A 38 -5.65 -4.48 -7.93
CA VAL A 38 -5.69 -3.57 -6.77
C VAL A 38 -5.39 -2.16 -7.25
N PHE A 39 -6.31 -1.24 -6.99
CA PHE A 39 -6.22 0.15 -7.44
C PHE A 39 -6.43 1.10 -6.26
N ILE A 40 -5.67 2.19 -6.22
CA ILE A 40 -5.78 3.24 -5.20
C ILE A 40 -6.25 4.54 -5.88
N PRO A 41 -7.41 5.09 -5.51
CA PRO A 41 -7.95 6.31 -6.12
C PRO A 41 -7.35 7.61 -5.54
N HIS A 42 -6.22 7.53 -4.82
CA HIS A 42 -5.56 8.67 -4.18
C HIS A 42 -4.22 8.97 -4.85
N THR A 43 -3.95 10.24 -5.16
CA THR A 43 -2.74 10.66 -5.86
C THR A 43 -1.48 10.68 -4.98
N THR A 44 -1.65 10.70 -3.66
CA THR A 44 -0.57 10.74 -2.66
C THR A 44 -0.35 9.39 -1.97
N ALA A 45 -0.89 8.30 -2.53
CA ALA A 45 -0.69 6.94 -2.05
C ALA A 45 -0.49 5.97 -3.23
N GLY A 46 0.12 4.82 -2.95
CA GLY A 46 0.42 3.80 -3.95
C GLY A 46 0.32 2.39 -3.39
N VAL A 47 0.23 1.41 -4.30
CA VAL A 47 0.26 -0.02 -3.96
C VAL A 47 1.54 -0.61 -4.50
N THR A 48 2.20 -1.44 -3.70
CA THR A 48 3.42 -2.14 -4.08
C THR A 48 3.39 -3.56 -3.55
N ILE A 49 4.19 -4.43 -4.15
CA ILE A 49 4.44 -5.79 -3.69
C ILE A 49 5.92 -5.87 -3.33
N ASN A 50 6.22 -6.30 -2.10
CA ASN A 50 7.57 -6.43 -1.59
C ASN A 50 7.63 -7.54 -0.51
N GLU A 51 8.81 -7.77 0.05
CA GLU A 51 9.05 -8.71 1.14
C GLU A 51 8.22 -8.36 2.40
N ASN A 52 7.71 -9.38 3.09
CA ASN A 52 6.86 -9.21 4.27
C ASN A 52 7.26 -10.14 5.46
N ALA A 53 8.35 -10.90 5.34
CA ALA A 53 8.86 -11.74 6.42
C ALA A 53 9.63 -10.92 7.48
N ASP A 54 10.35 -9.88 7.06
CA ASP A 54 11.10 -9.01 7.98
C ASP A 54 10.41 -7.63 8.10
N PRO A 55 9.90 -7.25 9.29
CA PRO A 55 9.30 -5.94 9.50
C PRO A 55 10.27 -4.76 9.28
N SER A 56 11.59 -4.98 9.35
CA SER A 56 12.61 -3.95 9.11
C SER A 56 12.55 -3.38 7.70
N VAL A 57 12.22 -4.20 6.70
CA VAL A 57 12.13 -3.79 5.29
C VAL A 57 11.14 -2.64 5.10
N LYS A 58 9.99 -2.69 5.78
CA LYS A 58 8.99 -1.62 5.74
C LYS A 58 9.52 -0.34 6.37
N GLN A 59 10.30 -0.45 7.44
CA GLN A 59 10.90 0.70 8.11
C GLN A 59 11.98 1.35 7.25
N ASP A 60 12.83 0.54 6.62
CA ASP A 60 13.91 1.01 5.75
C ASP A 60 13.39 1.72 4.51
N ILE A 61 12.33 1.19 3.88
CA ILE A 61 11.70 1.86 2.74
C ILE A 61 11.13 3.22 3.16
N VAL A 62 10.41 3.28 4.29
CA VAL A 62 9.86 4.55 4.80
C VAL A 62 10.98 5.55 5.14
N MET A 63 12.06 5.06 5.77
CA MET A 63 13.22 5.85 6.13
C MET A 63 13.91 6.45 4.89
N GLU A 64 14.22 5.62 3.89
CA GLU A 64 14.92 6.10 2.69
C GLU A 64 14.03 6.99 1.81
N LEU A 65 12.71 6.70 1.71
CA LEU A 65 11.77 7.58 1.01
C LEU A 65 11.73 8.98 1.62
N ASN A 66 11.59 9.08 2.94
CA ASN A 66 11.55 10.38 3.62
C ASN A 66 12.89 11.12 3.57
N LYS A 67 14.01 10.39 3.39
CA LYS A 67 15.34 10.97 3.24
C LYS A 67 15.57 11.51 1.82
N VAL A 68 15.15 10.77 0.80
CA VAL A 68 15.32 11.16 -0.62
C VAL A 68 14.27 12.17 -1.07
N ILE A 69 13.08 12.12 -0.48
CA ILE A 69 11.94 13.00 -0.76
C ILE A 69 11.53 13.65 0.56
N PRO A 70 12.24 14.71 1.00
CA PRO A 70 11.93 15.42 2.25
C PRO A 70 10.54 16.06 2.19
N PHE A 71 9.90 16.24 3.35
CA PHE A 71 8.58 16.90 3.42
C PHE A 71 8.64 18.42 3.29
N ASP A 72 9.73 19.02 3.75
CA ASP A 72 9.99 20.45 3.68
C ASP A 72 11.23 20.66 2.82
N ASP A 73 10.99 21.15 1.61
CA ASP A 73 11.97 21.54 0.61
C ASP A 73 11.26 22.55 -0.31
N ASN A 74 11.98 23.09 -1.28
CA ASN A 74 11.51 24.14 -2.17
C ASN A 74 10.63 23.59 -3.31
N TYR A 75 9.68 22.70 -2.98
CA TYR A 75 8.66 22.25 -3.92
C TYR A 75 7.79 23.43 -4.34
N SER A 76 7.49 23.55 -5.63
CA SER A 76 6.65 24.64 -6.16
C SER A 76 5.14 24.38 -6.02
N HIS A 77 4.76 23.21 -5.51
CA HIS A 77 3.37 22.77 -5.42
C HIS A 77 2.63 23.45 -4.27
#